data_AF-A0A961QF87-F1
#
_entry.id   AF-A0A961QF87-F1
#
_cell.length_a   1.000
_cell.length_b   1.000
_cell.length_c   1.000
_cell.angle_alpha   90.00
_cell.angle_beta   90.00
_cell.angle_gamma   90.00
#
_symmetry.space_group_name_H-M   'P 1'
#
loop_
_entity.id
_entity.type
_entity.pdbx_description
1 polymer ?
#
loop_
_entity_poly.entity_id
_entity_poly.type
_entity_poly.pdbx_seq_one_letter_code
_entity_poly.pdbx_strand_id
1 'polypeptide(L)' 'MLLCIDCGNTNTVFSIWDGHLFIATWRTATDHRQTADQYYVWLSTLMNLKGIEATISEVIISSTVPRVVFNL' A
#
# COMPACT_ATOMS: atom_id res chain seq x y z
N MET A 1 12.92 4.08 1.43
CA MET A 1 11.90 4.38 0.38
C MET A 1 10.59 4.76 1.05
N LEU A 2 9.76 5.57 0.39
CA LEU A 2 8.47 6.02 0.91
C LEU A 2 7.35 5.14 0.36
N LEU A 3 6.52 4.58 1.24
CA LEU A 3 5.27 3.92 0.87
C LEU A 3 4.12 4.93 0.92
N CYS A 4 3.51 5.20 -0.23
CA CYS A 4 2.34 6.07 -0.37
C CYS A 4 1.08 5.22 -0.46
N ILE A 5 0.11 5.48 0.42
CA ILE A 5 -1.17 4.80 0.44
C ILE A 5 -2.27 5.84 0.23
N ASP A 6 -3.11 5.64 -0.79
CA ASP A 6 -4.31 6.44 -1.03
C ASP A 6 -5.54 5.56 -0.92
N CYS A 7 -6.37 5.80 0.09
CA CYS A 7 -7.57 5.03 0.37
C CYS A 7 -8.83 5.84 0.09
N GLY A 8 -9.51 5.49 -1.00
CA GLY A 8 -10.84 5.98 -1.33
C GLY A 8 -11.95 5.01 -0.90
N ASN A 9 -13.20 5.40 -1.14
CA ASN A 9 -14.36 4.56 -0.81
C ASN A 9 -14.37 3.21 -1.55
N THR A 10 -13.87 3.18 -2.79
CA THR A 10 -13.95 1.99 -3.65
C THR A 10 -12.62 1.25 -3.75
N ASN A 11 -11.51 1.96 -3.77
CA ASN A 11 -10.19 1.36 -3.96
C ASN A 11 -9.17 1.96 -3.00
N THR A 12 -8.24 1.12 -2.56
CA THR A 12 -6.98 1.51 -1.92
C THR A 12 -5.83 1.29 -2.90
N VAL A 13 -5.02 2.32 -3.09
CA VAL A 13 -3.85 2.33 -3.96
C VAL A 13 -2.59 2.38 -3.10
N PHE A 14 -1.64 1.49 -3.39
CA PHE A 14 -0.33 1.41 -2.73
C PHE A 14 0.74 1.72 -3.76
N SER A 15 1.69 2.59 -3.44
CA SER A 15 2.81 2.94 -4.33
C SER A 15 4.11 3.11 -3.57
N ILE A 16 5.23 2.75 -4.19
CA ILE A 16 6.57 2.95 -3.61
C ILE A 16 7.29 4.06 -4.38
N TRP A 17 7.75 5.06 -3.65
CA TRP A 17 8.55 6.16 -4.14
C TRP A 17 10.00 6.02 -3.68
N ASP A 18 10.95 6.09 -4.60
CA ASP A 18 12.39 5.92 -4.31
C ASP A 18 13.12 7.23 -3.98
N GLY A 19 12.43 8.38 -4.09
CA GLY A 19 13.04 9.72 -3.99
C GLY A 19 12.98 10.50 -5.30
N HIS A 20 12.84 9.81 -6.43
CA HIS A 20 12.87 10.37 -7.79
C HIS A 20 11.69 9.93 -8.67
N LEU A 21 11.24 8.68 -8.54
CA LEU A 21 10.14 8.11 -9.33
C LEU A 21 9.34 7.06 -8.54
N PHE A 22 8.14 6.75 -9.04
CA PHE A 22 7.33 5.64 -8.52
C PHE A 22 7.79 4.34 -9.16
N ILE A 23 8.39 3.46 -8.35
CA ILE A 23 8.90 2.17 -8.82
C ILE A 23 7.82 1.09 -8.88
N ALA A 24 6.70 1.30 -8.17
CA ALA A 24 5.57 0.40 -8.17
C ALA A 24 4.26 1.09 -7.79
N THR A 25 3.17 0.59 -8.35
CA THR A 25 1.79 0.94 -7.99
C THR A 25 0.91 -0.31 -8.06
N TRP A 26 0.10 -0.51 -7.03
CA TRP A 26 -0.88 -1.58 -6.94
C TRP A 26 -2.21 -1.05 -6.44
N ARG A 27 -3.31 -1.73 -6.80
CA ARG A 27 -4.66 -1.35 -6.41
C ARG A 27 -5.42 -2.56 -5.90
N THR A 28 -6.16 -2.38 -4.82
CA THR A 28 -7.13 -3.34 -4.30
C THR A 28 -8.45 -2.63 -3.97
N ALA A 29 -9.53 -3.40 -3.85
CA ALA A 29 -10.79 -2.85 -3.36
C ALA A 29 -10.64 -2.42 -1.88
N THR A 30 -11.31 -1.34 -1.50
CA THR A 30 -11.33 -0.90 -0.10
C THR A 30 -12.22 -1.84 0.71
N ASP A 31 -11.63 -2.56 1.67
CA ASP A 31 -12.36 -3.45 2.57
C ASP A 31 -11.92 -3.23 4.03
N HIS A 32 -12.88 -2.81 4.87
CA HIS A 32 -12.68 -2.60 6.31
C HIS A 32 -12.47 -3.89 7.11
N ARG A 33 -12.75 -5.04 6.51
CA ARG A 33 -12.49 -6.36 7.12
C ARG A 33 -11.08 -6.85 6.84
N GLN A 34 -10.37 -6.22 5.91
CA GLN A 34 -9.02 -6.62 5.56
C GLN A 34 -8.04 -6.25 6.66
N THR A 35 -7.26 -7.21 7.13
CA THR A 35 -6.29 -7.04 8.21
C THR A 35 -4.92 -6.59 7.68
N ALA A 36 -4.10 -6.02 8.56
CA ALA A 36 -2.71 -5.65 8.24
C ALA A 36 -1.91 -6.84 7.66
N ASP A 37 -2.06 -8.04 8.23
CA ASP A 37 -1.37 -9.24 7.73
C ASP A 37 -1.81 -9.62 6.31
N GLN A 38 -3.10 -9.45 5.99
CA GLN A 38 -3.59 -9.69 4.63
C GLN A 38 -3.00 -8.69 3.63
N TYR A 39 -2.86 -7.41 4.01
CA TYR A 39 -2.16 -6.43 3.19
C TYR A 39 -0.69 -6.80 3.01
N TYR A 40 -0.01 -7.21 4.08
CA TYR A 40 1.40 -7.61 4.02
C TYR A 40 1.63 -8.80 3.08
N VAL A 41 0.85 -9.87 3.20
CA VAL A 41 0.97 -11.05 2.34
C VAL A 41 0.73 -10.66 0.88
N TRP A 42 -0.32 -9.88 0.63
CA TRP A 42 -0.66 -9.42 -0.72
C TRP A 42 0.45 -8.55 -1.33
N LEU A 43 0.91 -7.52 -0.62
CA LEU A 43 1.93 -6.59 -1.09
C LEU A 43 3.28 -7.30 -1.27
N SER A 44 3.69 -8.12 -0.32
CA SER A 44 4.96 -8.88 -0.38
C SER A 44 4.98 -9.84 -1.56
N THR A 45 3.86 -10.51 -1.84
CA THR A 45 3.72 -11.39 -3.00
C THR A 45 3.89 -10.60 -4.29
N LEU A 46 3.22 -9.45 -4.41
CA LEU A 46 3.30 -8.59 -5.59
C LEU A 46 4.69 -7.98 -5.80
N MET A 47 5.39 -7.62 -4.73
CA MET A 47 6.77 -7.15 -4.77
C MET A 47 7.72 -8.25 -5.23
N ASN A 48 7.60 -9.45 -4.66
CA ASN A 48 8.42 -10.60 -5.01
C ASN A 48 8.25 -10.99 -6.49
N LEU A 49 7.02 -11.05 -6.99
CA LEU A 49 6.71 -11.33 -8.40
C LEU A 49 7.34 -10.35 -9.38
N LYS A 50 7.54 -9.09 -8.96
CA LYS A 50 8.18 -8.04 -9.77
C LYS A 50 9.69 -7.92 -9.52
N GLY A 51 10.27 -8.74 -8.63
CA GLY A 51 11.67 -8.63 -8.22
C GLY A 51 11.99 -7.30 -7.52
N ILE A 52 11.01 -6.70 -6.85
CA ILE A 52 11.18 -5.40 -6.18
C ILE A 52 11.62 -5.65 -4.75
N GLU A 53 12.90 -5.36 -4.49
CA GLU A 53 13.44 -5.28 -3.14
C GLU A 53 13.40 -3.82 -2.67
N ALA A 54 12.42 -3.49 -1.83
CA ALA A 54 12.27 -2.15 -1.27
C ALA A 54 12.33 -2.19 0.25
N THR A 55 13.29 -1.45 0.83
CA THR A 55 13.29 -1.15 2.26
C THR A 55 12.46 0.11 2.50
N ILE A 56 11.27 -0.08 3.04
CA ILE A 56 10.35 1.02 3.38
C ILE A 56 10.82 1.65 4.70
N SER A 57 11.15 2.94 4.65
CA SER A 57 11.63 3.73 5.80
C SER A 57 10.58 4.70 6.32
N GLU A 58 9.65 5.09 5.45
CA GLU A 58 8.65 6.12 5.70
C GLU A 58 7.33 5.69 5.04
N VAL A 59 6.21 6.12 5.63
CA VAL A 59 4.86 5.83 5.13
C VAL A 59 4.02 7.10 5.21
N ILE A 60 3.22 7.36 4.16
CA ILE A 60 2.19 8.40 4.17
C ILE A 60 0.85 7.82 3.73
N ILE A 61 -0.21 8.18 4.44
CA ILE A 61 -1.57 7.69 4.20
C ILE A 61 -2.51 8.88 3.97
N SER A 62 -3.17 8.88 2.81
CA SER A 62 -4.35 9.70 2.51
C SER A 62 -5.57 8.78 2.60
N SER A 63 -6.59 9.15 3.37
CA SER A 63 -7.80 8.33 3.48
C SER A 63 -9.06 9.17 3.65
N THR A 64 -10.08 8.85 2.87
CA THR A 64 -11.46 9.32 3.09
C THR A 64 -12.31 8.29 3.85
N VAL A 65 -11.73 7.17 4.30
CA VAL A 65 -12.42 6.02 4.90
C VAL A 65 -11.81 5.69 6.27
N PRO A 66 -12.25 6.33 7.37
CA PRO A 66 -11.59 6.23 8.67
C PRO A 66 -11.46 4.80 9.23
N ARG A 67 -12.41 3.91 8.91
CA ARG A 67 -12.45 2.54 9.44
C ARG A 67 -11.30 1.65 8.99
N VAL A 68 -10.67 1.95 7.85
CA VAL A 68 -9.56 1.12 7.33
C VAL A 68 -8.20 1.56 7.86
N VAL A 69 -8.08 2.79 8.37
CA VAL A 69 -6.79 3.43 8.69
C VAL A 69 -6.00 2.65 9.74
N PHE A 70 -6.67 1.96 10.66
CA PHE A 70 -5.99 1.15 11.67
C PHE A 70 -5.21 -0.06 11.07
N ASN A 71 -5.68 -0.60 9.94
CA ASN A 71 -5.06 -1.77 9.29
C ASN A 71 -4.09 -1.40 8.16
N LEU A 72 -3.96 -0.11 7.82
CA LEU A 72 -3.05 0.43 6.80
C LEU A 72 -1.77 0.97 7.44
#